data_AF-A0A6J1PBF7-F1
#
_entry.id   AF-A0A6J1PBF7-F1
#
_cell.length_a   1.000
_cell.length_b   1.000
_cell.length_c   1.000
_cell.angle_alpha   90.00
_cell.angle_beta   90.00
_cell.angle_gamma   90.00
#
_symmetry.space_group_name_H-M   'P 1'
#
loop_
_entity.id
_entity.type
_entity.pdbx_description
1 polymer ?
#
loop_
_entity_poly.entity_id
_entity_poly.type
_entity_poly.pdbx_seq_one_letter_code
_entity_poly.pdbx_strand_id
1 'polypeptide(L)'
;MTPDLDAAPNSPAEKYTNWHCQVRNCVERTNGYLKGTFRSLGIDRVLHYQPEKASQLIYACATLYNIMLHYRIPMLENTIYGTDVAREQRTITNAETRLLNVARQKRQTIINTYFT
;
A
#
# COMPACT_ATOMS: atom_id res chain seq x y z
N MET A 1 -2.08 -3.99 7.27
CA MET A 1 -2.21 -3.77 8.73
C MET A 1 -2.82 -2.40 8.96
N THR A 2 -3.45 -2.16 10.11
CA THR A 2 -4.27 -0.96 10.32
C THR A 2 -3.60 -0.04 11.34
N PRO A 3 -3.36 1.25 11.01
CA PRO A 3 -2.83 2.20 11.97
C PRO A 3 -3.83 2.43 13.12
N ASP A 4 -3.34 2.83 14.28
CA ASP A 4 -4.16 3.30 15.39
C ASP A 4 -4.11 4.83 15.43
N LEU A 5 -5.11 5.48 14.83
CA LEU A 5 -5.14 6.94 14.68
C LEU A 5 -5.50 7.65 15.99
N ASP A 6 -6.09 6.93 16.94
CA ASP A 6 -6.50 7.43 18.24
C ASP A 6 -5.51 7.01 19.35
N ALA A 7 -4.30 6.61 18.96
CA ALA A 7 -3.26 6.21 19.90
C ALA A 7 -2.94 7.36 20.86
N ALA A 8 -2.80 7.03 22.15
CA ALA A 8 -2.43 8.02 23.16
C ALA A 8 -1.06 8.65 22.83
N PRO A 9 -0.87 9.95 23.09
CA PRO A 9 0.39 10.63 22.81
C PRO A 9 1.53 10.02 23.63
N ASN A 10 2.71 9.91 23.01
CA ASN A 10 3.92 9.26 23.53
C ASN A 10 3.76 7.76 23.84
N SER A 11 2.70 7.11 23.36
CA SER A 11 2.54 5.67 23.53
C SER A 11 3.35 4.88 22.49
N PRO A 12 3.72 3.63 22.79
CA PRO A 12 4.14 2.64 21.80
C PRO A 12 3.25 2.57 20.55
N ALA A 13 1.94 2.71 20.75
CA ALA A 13 0.96 2.67 19.66
C ALA A 13 1.10 3.88 18.72
N GLU A 14 1.39 5.08 19.26
CA GLU A 14 1.67 6.27 18.44
C GLU A 14 2.95 6.09 17.61
N LYS A 15 4.02 5.57 18.22
CA LYS A 15 5.27 5.26 17.50
C LYS A 15 5.01 4.27 16.35
N TYR A 16 4.29 3.18 16.63
CA TYR A 16 3.88 2.22 15.62
C TYR A 16 3.06 2.88 14.50
N THR A 17 2.05 3.68 14.85
CA THR A 17 1.19 4.35 13.87
C THR A 17 1.98 5.29 12.97
N ASN A 18 2.87 6.10 13.54
CA ASN A 18 3.73 7.00 12.76
C ASN A 18 4.59 6.23 11.77
N TRP A 19 5.30 5.19 12.23
CA TRP A 19 6.14 4.36 11.37
C TRP A 19 5.32 3.66 10.28
N HIS A 20 4.19 3.06 10.65
CA HIS A 20 3.29 2.38 9.72
C HIS A 20 2.76 3.34 8.65
N CYS A 21 2.34 4.54 9.04
CA CYS A 21 1.86 5.56 8.11
C CYS A 21 2.96 6.04 7.15
N GLN A 22 4.18 6.26 7.63
CA GLN A 22 5.32 6.64 6.78
C GLN A 22 5.67 5.56 5.76
N VAL A 23 5.79 4.30 6.20
CA VAL A 23 6.07 3.17 5.32
C VAL A 23 4.97 3.02 4.27
N ARG A 24 3.70 3.08 4.69
CA ARG A 24 2.56 2.96 3.78
C ARG A 24 2.55 4.10 2.75
N ASN A 25 2.83 5.34 3.15
CA ASN A 25 2.93 6.47 2.23
C ASN A 25 4.00 6.22 1.17
N CYS A 26 5.21 5.80 1.57
CA CYS A 26 6.28 5.47 0.65
C CYS A 26 5.85 4.37 -0.35
N VAL A 27 5.29 3.26 0.13
CA VAL A 27 4.86 2.13 -0.71
C VAL A 27 3.73 2.53 -1.66
N GLU A 28 2.71 3.25 -1.18
CA GLU A 28 1.58 3.69 -1.99
C GLU A 28 2.00 4.68 -3.07
N ARG A 29 2.90 5.61 -2.76
CA ARG A 29 3.49 6.52 -3.75
C ARG A 29 4.28 5.77 -4.80
N THR A 30 5.16 4.84 -4.40
CA THR A 30 5.93 4.02 -5.34
C THR A 30 5.01 3.21 -6.25
N ASN A 31 3.96 2.60 -5.70
CA ASN A 31 2.97 1.89 -6.49
C ASN A 31 2.23 2.82 -7.47
N GLY A 32 1.89 4.03 -7.04
CA GLY A 32 1.29 5.06 -7.88
C GLY A 32 2.19 5.45 -9.05
N TYR A 33 3.47 5.71 -8.79
CA TYR A 33 4.46 6.02 -9.83
C TYR A 33 4.59 4.87 -10.82
N LEU A 34 4.82 3.64 -10.35
CA LEU A 34 5.01 2.50 -11.24
C LEU A 34 3.78 2.21 -12.10
N LYS A 35 2.57 2.30 -11.55
CA LYS A 35 1.33 2.09 -12.31
C LYS A 35 1.03 3.25 -13.28
N GLY A 36 1.36 4.48 -12.91
CA GLY A 36 1.21 5.65 -13.79
C GLY A 36 2.20 5.63 -14.97
N THR A 37 3.41 5.13 -14.74
CA THR A 37 4.45 5.02 -15.78
C THR A 37 4.22 3.82 -16.69
N PHE A 38 3.90 2.65 -16.13
CA PHE A 38 3.82 1.39 -16.87
C PHE A 38 2.40 0.82 -16.91
N ARG A 39 1.76 0.90 -18.08
CA ARG A 39 0.41 0.31 -18.33
C ARG A 39 0.35 -1.19 -18.04
N SER A 40 1.49 -1.87 -18.12
CA SER A 40 1.63 -3.30 -17.80
C SER A 40 1.29 -3.64 -16.33
N LEU A 41 1.33 -2.66 -15.41
CA LEU A 41 1.02 -2.85 -13.99
C LEU A 41 -0.44 -2.51 -13.62
N GLY A 42 -1.27 -2.14 -14.60
CA GLY A 42 -2.72 -2.19 -14.43
C GLY A 42 -3.49 -1.08 -15.14
N ILE A 43 -4.29 -1.48 -16.13
CA ILE A 43 -5.50 -0.77 -16.56
C ILE A 43 -6.71 -1.24 -15.72
N ASP A 44 -6.80 -2.54 -15.40
CA ASP A 44 -7.95 -3.17 -14.71
C ASP A 44 -7.73 -3.46 -13.21
N ARG A 45 -6.79 -2.75 -12.55
CA ARG A 45 -6.44 -2.86 -11.12
C ARG A 45 -5.95 -4.25 -10.63
N VAL A 46 -5.99 -5.28 -11.48
CA VAL A 46 -5.54 -6.65 -11.20
C VAL A 46 -4.57 -7.10 -12.29
N LEU A 47 -3.53 -7.82 -11.88
CA LEU A 47 -2.54 -8.38 -12.79
C LEU A 47 -2.95 -9.84 -13.07
N HIS A 48 -3.43 -10.14 -14.28
CA HIS A 48 -3.91 -11.47 -14.68
C HIS A 48 -2.78 -12.47 -14.96
N TYR A 49 -1.74 -12.44 -14.14
CA TYR A 49 -0.58 -13.32 -14.25
C TYR A 49 -0.42 -14.09 -12.93
N GLN A 50 0.16 -15.29 -13.04
CA GLN A 50 0.58 -16.04 -11.86
C GLN A 50 1.56 -15.20 -11.01
N PRO A 51 1.58 -15.35 -9.67
CA PRO A 51 2.41 -14.54 -8.78
C PRO A 51 3.89 -14.48 -9.20
N GLU A 52 4.43 -15.59 -9.70
CA GLU A 52 5.81 -15.69 -10.19
C GLU A 52 6.04 -14.74 -11.36
N LYS A 53 5.12 -14.74 -12.33
CA LYS A 53 5.23 -13.87 -13.51
C LYS A 53 4.92 -12.42 -13.19
N ALA A 54 3.96 -12.17 -12.30
CA ALA A 54 3.66 -10.85 -11.78
C ALA A 54 4.88 -10.21 -11.09
N SER A 55 5.61 -10.99 -10.28
CA SER A 55 6.81 -10.50 -9.59
C SER A 55 7.92 -10.08 -10.56
N GLN A 56 8.15 -10.86 -11.63
CA GLN A 56 9.12 -10.54 -12.67
C GLN A 56 8.76 -9.23 -13.40
N LEU A 57 7.48 -9.03 -13.69
CA LEU A 57 7.01 -7.82 -14.36
C LEU A 57 7.20 -6.59 -13.49
N ILE A 58 6.85 -6.68 -12.20
CA ILE A 58 7.05 -5.60 -11.23
C ILE A 58 8.54 -5.27 -11.11
N TYR A 59 9.40 -6.28 -11.02
CA TYR A 59 10.85 -6.11 -10.91
C TYR A 59 11.44 -5.41 -12.15
N ALA A 60 11.02 -5.81 -13.34
CA ALA A 60 11.42 -5.17 -14.59
C ALA A 60 10.98 -3.69 -14.62
N CYS A 61 9.73 -3.39 -14.25
CA CYS A 61 9.22 -2.02 -14.18
C CYS A 61 10.00 -1.16 -13.18
N ALA A 62 10.31 -1.68 -11.99
CA ALA A 62 11.11 -0.97 -11.00
C ALA A 62 12.54 -0.70 -11.49
N THR A 63 13.15 -1.67 -12.17
CA THR A 63 14.49 -1.51 -12.77
C THR A 63 14.48 -0.42 -13.84
N LEU A 64 13.50 -0.45 -14.75
CA LEU A 64 13.34 0.57 -15.78
C LEU A 64 13.06 1.95 -15.17
N TYR A 65 12.24 2.04 -14.13
CA TYR A 65 11.98 3.29 -13.42
C TYR A 65 13.27 3.89 -12.83
N ASN A 66 14.13 3.06 -12.23
CA ASN A 66 15.42 3.51 -11.70
C ASN A 66 16.35 4.02 -12.81
N ILE A 67 16.36 3.36 -13.96
CA ILE A 67 17.10 3.81 -15.14
C ILE A 67 16.56 5.18 -15.61
N MET A 68 15.25 5.35 -15.70
CA MET A 68 14.63 6.63 -16.07
C MET A 68 15.00 7.75 -15.10
N LEU A 69 14.97 7.49 -13.79
CA LEU A 69 15.40 8.44 -12.77
C LEU A 69 16.87 8.83 -12.92
N HIS A 70 17.76 7.84 -13.14
CA HIS A 70 19.19 8.07 -13.29
C HIS A 70 19.51 9.00 -14.48
N TYR A 71 18.85 8.75 -15.62
CA TYR A 71 19.05 9.56 -16.83
C TYR A 71 18.12 10.78 -16.92
N ARG A 72 17.35 11.08 -15.86
CA ARG A 72 16.36 12.17 -15.80
C ARG A 72 15.42 12.19 -17.00
N ILE A 73 15.00 11.01 -17.44
CA ILE A 73 14.02 10.86 -18.51
C ILE A 73 12.70 11.40 -17.98
N PRO A 74 12.09 12.42 -18.62
CA PRO A 74 10.81 12.94 -18.19
C PRO A 74 9.77 11.82 -18.26
N MET A 75 9.08 11.61 -17.14
CA MET A 75 7.96 10.69 -17.09
C MET A 75 6.86 11.24 -17.99
N LEU A 76 6.39 10.45 -18.95
CA LEU A 76 5.17 10.78 -19.67
C LEU A 76 4.06 10.87 -18.63
N GLU A 77 3.54 12.08 -18.44
CA GLU A 77 2.41 12.38 -17.57
C GLU A 77 1.15 11.79 -18.21
N ASN A 78 1.02 10.46 -18.20
CA ASN A 78 -0.17 9.78 -18.66
C ASN A 78 -1.22 9.91 -17.56
N THR A 79 -2.04 10.94 -17.75
CA THR A 79 -3.38 11.21 -17.22
C THR A 79 -3.92 10.13 -16.27
N ILE A 80 -3.98 10.51 -15.00
CA ILE A 80 -4.96 10.11 -13.99
C ILE A 80 -5.86 8.94 -14.44
N TYR A 81 -5.52 7.71 -14.06
CA TYR A 81 -6.54 6.67 -13.87
C TYR A 81 -7.31 7.00 -12.60
N GLY A 82 -8.07 8.09 -12.68
CA GLY A 82 -9.18 8.40 -11.79
C GLY A 82 -10.27 7.41 -12.11
N THR A 83 -10.24 6.28 -11.43
CA THR A 83 -11.47 5.55 -11.19
C THR A 83 -11.86 5.91 -9.78
N ASP A 84 -12.54 7.05 -9.66
CA ASP A 84 -13.34 7.38 -8.48
C ASP A 84 -14.34 6.24 -8.30
N VAL A 85 -13.95 5.25 -7.48
CA VAL A 85 -14.89 4.26 -6.98
C VAL A 85 -15.63 4.95 -5.86
N ALA A 86 -16.91 5.23 -6.08
CA ALA A 86 -17.83 5.51 -5.01
C ALA A 86 -17.59 4.48 -3.90
N ARG A 87 -17.22 4.95 -2.71
CA ARG A 87 -17.10 4.08 -1.54
C ARG A 87 -18.50 3.52 -1.27
N GLU A 88 -18.78 2.31 -1.71
CA GLU A 88 -19.95 1.58 -1.25
C GLU A 88 -19.84 1.47 0.28
N GLN A 89 -20.75 2.12 1.00
CA GLN A 89 -20.95 1.88 2.43
C GLN A 89 -21.49 0.45 2.58
N ARG A 90 -20.60 -0.53 2.63
CA ARG A 90 -20.95 -1.93 2.92
C ARG A 90 -21.21 -2.11 4.41
N THR A 91 -22.30 -2.78 4.74
CA THR A 91 -22.61 -3.19 6.11
C THR A 91 -21.64 -4.30 6.52
N ILE A 92 -20.89 -4.10 7.60
CA ILE A 92 -19.89 -5.06 8.09
C ILE A 92 -20.61 -6.28 8.66
N THR A 93 -20.27 -7.47 8.17
CA THR A 93 -20.83 -8.74 8.65
C THR A 93 -20.22 -9.16 9.99
N ASN A 94 -20.92 -10.01 10.74
CA ASN A 94 -20.42 -10.57 12.01
C ASN A 94 -19.08 -11.32 11.83
N ALA A 95 -18.85 -11.95 10.68
CA ALA A 95 -17.60 -12.63 10.37
C ALA A 95 -16.44 -11.63 10.18
N GLU A 96 -16.67 -10.53 9.47
CA GLU A 96 -15.68 -9.47 9.28
C GLU A 96 -15.34 -8.79 10.62
N THR A 97 -16.31 -8.59 11.50
CA THR A 97 -16.05 -8.08 12.87
C THR A 97 -15.10 -8.98 13.65
N ARG A 98 -15.26 -10.31 13.54
CA ARG A 98 -14.34 -11.27 14.17
C ARG A 98 -12.93 -11.15 13.58
N LEU A 99 -12.81 -11.06 12.26
CA LEU A 99 -11.52 -10.87 11.57
C LEU A 99 -10.83 -9.56 11.97
N LEU A 100 -11.60 -8.47 12.10
CA LEU A 100 -11.09 -7.18 12.56
C LEU A 100 -10.52 -7.27 13.98
N ASN A 101 -11.19 -7.98 14.88
CA ASN A 101 -10.70 -8.18 16.24
C ASN A 101 -9.40 -8.99 16.27
N VAL A 102 -9.29 -10.04 15.46
CA VAL A 102 -8.03 -10.81 15.31
C VAL A 102 -6.90 -9.92 14.76
N ALA A 103 -7.19 -9.07 13.77
CA ALA A 103 -6.21 -8.15 13.21
C ALA A 103 -5.72 -7.13 14.26
N ARG A 104 -6.63 -6.59 15.08
CA ARG A 104 -6.30 -5.68 16.20
C ARG A 104 -5.42 -6.37 17.23
N GLN A 105 -5.71 -7.62 17.59
CA GLN A 105 -4.88 -8.40 18.51
C GLN A 105 -3.47 -8.60 17.96
N LYS A 106 -3.32 -9.01 16.70
CA LYS A 106 -2.00 -9.16 16.06
C LYS A 106 -1.21 -7.85 16.06
N ARG A 107 -1.88 -6.73 15.76
CA ARG A 107 -1.27 -5.40 15.84
C ARG A 107 -0.80 -5.11 17.27
N GLN A 108 -1.62 -5.40 18.29
CA GLN A 108 -1.24 -5.17 19.68
C GLN A 108 -0.02 -5.99 20.08
N THR A 109 0.07 -7.25 19.63
CA THR A 109 1.27 -8.07 19.82
C THR A 109 2.51 -7.40 19.22
N ILE A 110 2.42 -6.89 18.00
CA ILE A 110 3.55 -6.19 17.35
C ILE A 110 3.96 -4.94 18.12
N ILE A 111 3.00 -4.13 18.54
CA ILE A 111 3.25 -2.91 19.33
C ILE A 111 4.00 -3.30 20.61
N ASN A 112 3.45 -4.24 21.38
CA ASN A 112 4.05 -4.65 22.66
C ASN A 112 5.44 -5.29 22.52
N THR A 113 5.71 -5.98 21.41
CA THR A 113 6.99 -6.67 21.19
C THR A 113 8.08 -5.73 20.66
N TYR A 114 7.74 -4.81 19.76
CA TYR A 114 8.75 -4.06 18.97
C TYR A 114 8.74 -2.55 19.22
N PHE A 115 7.72 -2.01 19.87
CA PHE A 115 7.59 -0.58 20.12
C PHE A 115 7.52 -0.39 21.65
N THR A 116 8.63 0.07 22.25
CA THR A 116 8.72 0.50 23.66
C THR A 116 8.94 2.00 23.71
#